data_AF-M9LXQ0-F1
#
_entry.id   AF-M9LXQ0-F1
#
_cell.length_a   1.000
_cell.length_b   1.000
_cell.length_c   1.000
_cell.angle_alpha   90.00
_cell.angle_beta   90.00
_cell.angle_gamma   90.00
#
_symmetry.space_group_name_H-M   'P 1'
#
loop_
_entity.id
_entity.type
_entity.pdbx_description
1 polymer ?
#
loop_
_entity_poly.entity_id
_entity_poly.type
_entity_poly.pdbx_seq_one_letter_code
_entity_poly.pdbx_strand_id
1 'polypeptide(L)'
;MLLKLDDHIARVFFSKHVLVVEADTEDIVLRETFSRMPEIVRKDVECNWKIVKARGKATIIALVKYLRAMGINPVVIHDKDEGNKGAEVFNNPILEAVGDENRRMMLLNCVEDVLGYKPPSSEKPYNAFTYISANWTEEWESISPHWKLIVTNVFKQSFSLYYCDAWNQQCSKHVFYVGFYLRANSR
;
A
#
# COMPACT_ATOMS: atom_id res chain seq x y z
N MET A 1 -36.09 -4.16 -0.90
CA MET A 1 -34.65 -4.10 -0.57
C MET A 1 -33.90 -3.77 -1.85
N LEU A 2 -33.52 -2.50 -2.05
CA LEU A 2 -32.67 -2.12 -3.18
C LEU A 2 -31.22 -2.49 -2.80
N LEU A 3 -30.71 -3.58 -3.36
CA LEU A 3 -29.30 -3.93 -3.31
C LEU A 3 -28.53 -2.85 -4.09
N LYS A 4 -28.09 -1.81 -3.41
CA LYS A 4 -27.16 -0.83 -3.97
C LYS A 4 -25.83 -1.56 -4.13
N LEU A 5 -25.56 -2.00 -5.35
CA LEU A 5 -24.27 -2.60 -5.70
C LEU A 5 -23.20 -1.52 -5.54
N ASP A 6 -22.32 -1.70 -4.57
CA ASP A 6 -21.17 -0.84 -4.37
C ASP A 6 -20.16 -1.15 -5.50
N ASP A 7 -20.04 -0.23 -6.46
CA ASP A 7 -19.14 -0.38 -7.62
C ASP A 7 -17.68 -0.58 -7.18
N HIS A 8 -17.35 -0.07 -6.00
CA HIS A 8 -16.04 -0.16 -5.40
C HIS A 8 -15.74 -1.59 -4.96
N ILE A 9 -16.73 -2.34 -4.48
CA ILE A 9 -16.59 -3.77 -4.15
C ILE A 9 -16.61 -4.62 -5.42
N ALA A 10 -17.42 -4.27 -6.43
CA ALA A 10 -17.50 -5.05 -7.67
C ALA A 10 -16.14 -5.19 -8.38
N ARG A 11 -15.29 -4.15 -8.34
CA ARG A 11 -13.95 -4.18 -8.95
C ARG A 11 -13.00 -5.20 -8.32
N VAL A 12 -13.26 -5.64 -7.09
CA VAL A 12 -12.44 -6.67 -6.41
C VAL A 12 -12.38 -7.96 -7.22
N PHE A 13 -13.48 -8.34 -7.86
CA PHE A 13 -13.55 -9.57 -8.65
C PHE A 13 -12.78 -9.51 -9.97
N PHE A 14 -12.27 -8.32 -10.34
CA PHE A 14 -11.52 -8.10 -11.59
C PHE A 14 -10.07 -7.68 -11.34
N SER A 15 -9.66 -7.48 -10.08
CA SER A 15 -8.27 -7.21 -9.71
C SER A 15 -7.51 -8.50 -9.39
N LYS A 16 -6.21 -8.52 -9.69
CA LYS A 16 -5.34 -9.65 -9.31
C LYS A 16 -5.09 -9.71 -7.80
N HIS A 17 -5.05 -8.55 -7.16
CA HIS A 17 -4.76 -8.40 -5.74
C HIS A 17 -5.73 -7.43 -5.08
N VAL A 18 -6.02 -7.67 -3.81
CA VAL A 18 -6.91 -6.84 -3.02
C VAL A 18 -6.19 -6.38 -1.77
N LEU A 19 -6.23 -5.08 -1.51
CA LEU A 19 -5.79 -4.46 -0.28
C LEU A 19 -7.01 -3.95 0.48
N VAL A 20 -7.22 -4.42 1.70
CA VAL A 20 -8.25 -3.91 2.60
C VAL A 20 -7.59 -2.96 3.59
N VAL A 21 -8.15 -1.78 3.73
CA VAL A 21 -7.72 -0.78 4.72
C VAL A 21 -8.85 -0.51 5.71
N GLU A 22 -8.50 -0.12 6.93
CA GLU A 22 -9.47 0.12 7.99
C GLU A 22 -10.39 1.31 7.70
N ALA A 23 -9.84 2.50 7.43
CA ALA A 23 -10.60 3.73 7.31
C ALA A 23 -10.21 4.60 6.09
N ASP A 24 -10.80 5.79 6.01
CA ASP A 24 -10.55 6.75 4.92
C ASP A 24 -9.16 7.41 5.01
N THR A 25 -8.56 7.47 6.20
CA THR A 25 -7.22 8.07 6.40
C THR A 25 -6.15 7.27 5.65
N GLU A 26 -6.18 5.95 5.72
CA GLU A 26 -5.21 5.10 5.02
C GLU A 26 -5.44 5.12 3.51
N ASP A 27 -6.69 5.23 3.05
CA ASP A 27 -7.00 5.36 1.62
C ASP A 27 -6.43 6.67 1.05
N ILE A 28 -6.58 7.81 1.74
CA ILE A 28 -5.99 9.07 1.26
C ILE A 28 -4.46 9.03 1.30
N VAL A 29 -3.87 8.48 2.36
CA VAL A 29 -2.40 8.33 2.46
C VAL A 29 -1.86 7.44 1.34
N LEU A 30 -2.54 6.32 1.02
CA LEU A 30 -2.17 5.45 -0.10
C LEU A 30 -2.31 6.15 -1.46
N ARG A 31 -3.37 6.93 -1.68
CA ARG A 31 -3.54 7.69 -2.93
C ARG A 31 -2.43 8.72 -3.13
N GLU A 32 -2.09 9.45 -2.08
CA GLU A 32 -0.96 10.39 -2.09
C GLU A 32 0.39 9.68 -2.24
N THR A 33 0.49 8.43 -1.78
CA THR A 33 1.68 7.61 -2.01
C THR A 33 1.80 7.23 -3.48
N PHE A 34 0.67 6.86 -4.12
CA PHE A 34 0.66 6.40 -5.51
C PHE A 34 1.06 7.50 -6.50
N SER A 35 0.67 8.75 -6.27
CA SER A 35 1.06 9.86 -7.14
C SER A 35 2.59 10.03 -7.22
N ARG A 36 3.29 9.67 -6.14
CA ARG A 36 4.75 9.79 -5.95
C ARG A 36 5.52 8.49 -6.19
N MET A 37 4.84 7.39 -6.51
CA MET A 37 5.51 6.11 -6.82
C MET A 37 6.26 6.18 -8.16
N PRO A 38 7.37 5.42 -8.31
CA PRO A 38 7.99 5.24 -9.63
C PRO A 38 6.96 4.74 -10.65
N GLU A 39 7.01 5.28 -11.88
CA GLU A 39 5.95 5.11 -12.87
C GLU A 39 5.60 3.63 -13.15
N ILE A 40 6.61 2.76 -13.25
CA ILE A 40 6.42 1.32 -13.47
C ILE A 40 5.67 0.65 -12.32
N VAL A 41 5.95 1.05 -11.08
CA VAL A 41 5.28 0.54 -9.87
C VAL A 41 3.85 1.07 -9.83
N ARG A 42 3.65 2.37 -10.04
CA ARG A 42 2.33 3.01 -10.04
C ARG A 42 1.39 2.34 -11.05
N LYS A 43 1.85 2.16 -12.28
CA LYS A 43 1.08 1.49 -13.35
C LYS A 43 0.70 0.06 -12.96
N ASP A 44 1.65 -0.71 -12.43
CA ASP A 44 1.39 -2.08 -12.00
C ASP A 44 0.34 -2.13 -10.87
N VAL A 45 0.47 -1.24 -9.87
CA VAL A 45 -0.47 -1.14 -8.76
C VAL A 45 -1.86 -0.74 -9.24
N GLU A 46 -1.99 0.32 -10.03
CA GLU A 46 -3.27 0.79 -10.57
C GLU A 46 -3.99 -0.25 -11.44
N CYS A 47 -3.25 -1.07 -12.19
CA CYS A 47 -3.82 -2.10 -13.04
C CYS A 47 -4.18 -3.39 -12.28
N ASN A 48 -3.37 -3.80 -11.31
CA ASN A 48 -3.46 -5.14 -10.72
C ASN A 48 -4.07 -5.16 -9.32
N TRP A 49 -4.12 -4.03 -8.61
CA TRP A 49 -4.59 -3.96 -7.23
C TRP A 49 -5.91 -3.21 -7.09
N LYS A 50 -6.79 -3.71 -6.22
CA LYS A 50 -7.96 -2.97 -5.74
C LYS A 50 -7.85 -2.69 -4.24
N ILE A 51 -7.90 -1.40 -3.88
CA ILE A 51 -8.04 -0.96 -2.49
C ILE A 51 -9.52 -0.92 -2.11
N VAL A 52 -9.85 -1.50 -0.95
CA VAL A 52 -11.18 -1.53 -0.35
C VAL A 52 -11.13 -0.99 1.07
N LYS A 53 -12.05 -0.09 1.38
CA LYS A 53 -12.19 0.50 2.71
C LYS A 53 -13.21 -0.28 3.52
N ALA A 54 -12.78 -0.85 4.64
CA ALA A 54 -13.66 -1.63 5.50
C ALA A 54 -14.54 -0.76 6.41
N ARG A 55 -14.13 0.48 6.71
CA ARG A 55 -14.82 1.38 7.66
C ARG A 55 -14.92 0.77 9.06
N GLY A 56 -13.79 0.27 9.55
CA GLY A 56 -13.63 -0.26 10.90
C GLY A 56 -13.31 -1.76 10.97
N LYS A 57 -12.70 -2.15 12.09
CA LYS A 57 -12.12 -3.49 12.31
C LYS A 57 -13.11 -4.65 12.23
N ALA A 58 -14.32 -4.48 12.75
CA ALA A 58 -15.35 -5.53 12.68
C ALA A 58 -15.70 -5.87 11.22
N THR A 59 -15.78 -4.85 10.36
CA THR A 59 -16.08 -5.03 8.94
C THR A 59 -14.93 -5.68 8.18
N ILE A 60 -13.67 -5.43 8.57
CA ILE A 60 -12.51 -6.14 8.01
C ILE A 60 -12.71 -7.64 8.13
N ILE A 61 -13.09 -8.13 9.32
CA ILE A 61 -13.26 -9.57 9.59
C ILE A 61 -14.31 -10.17 8.65
N ALA A 62 -15.47 -9.53 8.54
CA ALA A 62 -16.56 -10.00 7.68
C ALA A 62 -16.16 -9.99 6.19
N LEU A 63 -15.54 -8.89 5.74
CA LEU A 63 -15.11 -8.72 4.35
C LEU A 63 -14.02 -9.73 3.97
N VAL A 64 -13.02 -9.92 4.82
CA VAL A 64 -11.93 -10.88 4.57
C VAL A 64 -12.47 -12.30 4.51
N LYS A 65 -13.35 -12.70 5.44
CA LYS A 65 -14.00 -14.03 5.40
C LYS A 65 -14.79 -14.22 4.11
N TYR A 66 -15.54 -13.21 3.68
CA TYR A 66 -16.30 -13.24 2.42
C TYR A 66 -15.38 -13.39 1.20
N LEU A 67 -14.34 -12.55 1.09
CA LEU A 67 -13.40 -12.61 -0.03
C LEU A 67 -12.67 -13.96 -0.09
N ARG A 68 -12.21 -14.48 1.05
CA ARG A 68 -11.53 -15.79 1.10
C ARG A 68 -12.46 -16.93 0.70
N ALA A 69 -13.73 -16.89 1.10
CA ALA A 69 -14.72 -17.87 0.66
C ALA A 69 -14.93 -17.84 -0.87
N MET A 70 -14.68 -16.70 -1.52
CA MET A 70 -14.70 -16.52 -2.98
C MET A 70 -13.35 -16.86 -3.64
N GLY A 71 -12.38 -17.40 -2.91
CA GLY A 71 -11.03 -17.69 -3.41
C GLY A 71 -10.12 -16.46 -3.54
N ILE A 72 -10.60 -15.28 -3.11
CA ILE A 72 -9.83 -14.04 -3.12
C ILE A 72 -9.14 -13.89 -1.77
N ASN A 73 -7.83 -13.88 -1.80
CA ASN A 73 -6.98 -13.72 -0.65
C ASN A 73 -6.60 -12.22 -0.59
N PRO A 74 -7.09 -11.41 0.36
CA PRO A 74 -6.69 -9.99 0.48
C PRO A 74 -5.48 -9.80 1.39
N VAL A 75 -4.74 -8.71 1.19
CA VAL A 75 -3.81 -8.13 2.16
C VAL A 75 -4.60 -7.11 3.00
N VAL A 76 -4.30 -6.99 4.29
CA VAL A 76 -4.98 -6.07 5.21
C VAL A 76 -3.98 -5.11 5.83
N ILE A 77 -4.27 -3.81 5.83
CA ILE A 77 -3.62 -2.81 6.67
C ILE A 77 -4.64 -2.34 7.71
N HIS A 78 -4.25 -2.35 8.99
CA HIS A 78 -5.07 -1.79 10.06
C HIS A 78 -4.20 -1.29 11.21
N ASP A 79 -4.79 -0.48 12.09
CA ASP A 79 -4.10 0.07 13.25
C ASP A 79 -3.90 -1.02 14.32
N LYS A 80 -2.79 -0.98 15.07
CA LYS A 80 -2.59 -1.88 16.22
C LYS A 80 -3.48 -1.46 17.41
N ASP A 81 -3.71 -0.15 17.56
CA ASP A 81 -4.46 0.47 18.67
C ASP A 81 -3.96 0.08 20.08
N GLU A 82 -2.64 0.02 20.28
CA GLU A 82 -2.07 -0.41 21.55
C GLU A 82 -2.54 0.47 22.73
N GLY A 83 -3.06 -0.17 23.78
CA GLY A 83 -3.67 0.49 24.94
C GLY A 83 -5.17 0.78 24.83
N ASN A 84 -5.79 0.61 23.67
CA ASN A 84 -7.24 0.75 23.48
C ASN A 84 -7.93 -0.62 23.44
N LYS A 85 -8.31 -1.13 24.63
CA LYS A 85 -8.94 -2.46 24.79
C LYS A 85 -10.10 -2.72 23.82
N GLY A 86 -10.90 -1.71 23.49
CA GLY A 86 -12.04 -1.86 22.58
C GLY A 86 -11.63 -2.14 21.13
N ALA A 87 -10.47 -1.66 20.71
CA ALA A 87 -9.96 -1.84 19.35
C ALA A 87 -8.95 -2.99 19.23
N GLU A 88 -8.13 -3.22 20.27
CA GLU A 88 -7.15 -4.31 20.32
C GLU A 88 -7.78 -5.70 20.21
N VAL A 89 -8.99 -5.88 20.78
CA VAL A 89 -9.69 -7.17 20.77
C VAL A 89 -9.97 -7.69 19.37
N PHE A 90 -9.95 -6.82 18.35
CA PHE A 90 -10.14 -7.21 16.96
C PHE A 90 -8.86 -7.69 16.26
N ASN A 91 -7.67 -7.44 16.81
CA ASN A 91 -6.41 -7.76 16.15
C ASN A 91 -6.27 -9.27 15.89
N ASN A 92 -6.58 -10.11 16.88
CA ASN A 92 -6.55 -11.58 16.74
C ASN A 92 -7.64 -12.10 15.78
N PRO A 93 -8.92 -11.70 15.92
CA PRO A 93 -9.95 -12.05 14.94
C PRO A 93 -9.64 -11.64 13.50
N ILE A 94 -8.98 -10.49 13.28
CA ILE A 94 -8.51 -10.08 11.95
C ILE A 94 -7.44 -11.06 11.45
N LEU A 95 -6.46 -11.42 12.27
CA LEU A 95 -5.44 -12.40 11.89
C LEU A 95 -6.05 -13.76 11.55
N GLU A 96 -6.97 -14.25 12.37
CA GLU A 96 -7.68 -15.51 12.12
C GLU A 96 -8.46 -15.45 10.79
N ALA A 97 -9.11 -14.32 10.50
CA ALA A 97 -9.81 -14.10 9.24
C ALA A 97 -8.85 -14.07 8.05
N VAL A 98 -7.69 -13.42 8.17
CA VAL A 98 -6.67 -13.35 7.11
C VAL A 98 -6.00 -14.72 6.90
N GLY A 99 -5.70 -15.43 7.98
CA GLY A 99 -5.06 -16.75 7.98
C GLY A 99 -3.56 -16.75 7.66
N ASP A 100 -2.94 -15.58 7.49
CA ASP A 100 -1.51 -15.42 7.19
C ASP A 100 -1.00 -14.08 7.72
N GLU A 101 -0.07 -14.13 8.67
CA GLU A 101 0.56 -12.94 9.26
C GLU A 101 1.25 -12.07 8.20
N ASN A 102 1.82 -12.67 7.15
CA ASN A 102 2.52 -11.93 6.10
C ASN A 102 1.59 -11.08 5.22
N ARG A 103 0.27 -11.25 5.40
CA ARG A 103 -0.79 -10.56 4.65
C ARG A 103 -1.58 -9.62 5.55
N ARG A 104 -1.14 -9.44 6.80
CA ARG A 104 -1.67 -8.48 7.77
C ARG A 104 -0.55 -7.52 8.16
N MET A 105 -0.71 -6.24 7.82
CA MET A 105 0.19 -5.17 8.22
C MET A 105 -0.48 -4.38 9.34
N MET A 106 0.09 -4.44 10.54
CA MET A 106 -0.35 -3.61 11.66
C MET A 106 0.48 -2.33 11.72
N LEU A 107 -0.17 -1.18 11.74
CA LEU A 107 0.48 0.11 11.93
C LEU A 107 0.82 0.31 13.41
N LEU A 108 2.00 0.89 13.69
CA LEU A 108 2.41 1.20 15.05
C LEU A 108 1.49 2.29 15.60
N ASN A 109 0.58 1.92 16.50
CA ASN A 109 -0.53 2.72 17.00
C ASN A 109 -1.52 3.13 15.91
N CYS A 110 -1.14 4.08 15.02
CA CYS A 110 -1.97 4.54 13.90
C CYS A 110 -1.15 5.06 12.71
N VAL A 111 -1.80 5.32 11.58
CA VAL A 111 -1.13 5.84 10.37
C VAL A 111 -0.43 7.18 10.60
N GLU A 112 -0.98 8.06 11.43
CA GLU A 112 -0.38 9.36 11.73
C GLU A 112 0.98 9.23 12.44
N ASP A 113 1.08 8.29 13.38
CA ASP A 113 2.35 7.98 14.07
C ASP A 113 3.40 7.42 13.11
N VAL A 114 2.98 6.60 12.14
CA VAL A 114 3.86 6.07 11.07
C VAL A 114 4.34 7.17 10.13
N LEU A 115 3.49 8.17 9.87
CA LEU A 115 3.86 9.35 9.08
C LEU A 115 4.76 10.32 9.84
N GLY A 116 4.77 10.27 11.18
CA GLY A 116 5.65 11.04 12.04
C GLY A 116 5.02 12.32 12.59
N TYR A 117 3.69 12.39 12.71
CA TYR A 117 2.99 13.52 13.33
C TYR A 117 1.94 13.06 14.34
N LYS A 118 1.57 13.98 15.24
CA LYS A 118 0.63 13.67 16.32
C LYS A 118 -0.77 13.38 15.76
N PRO A 119 -1.42 12.27 16.16
CA PRO A 119 -2.77 11.95 15.71
C PRO A 119 -3.78 13.04 16.15
N PRO A 120 -4.59 13.58 15.22
CA PRO A 120 -5.60 14.58 15.55
C PRO A 120 -6.85 13.91 16.15
N SER A 121 -7.64 14.68 16.90
CA SER A 121 -8.89 14.21 17.52
C SER A 121 -10.07 14.12 16.55
N SER A 122 -9.98 14.78 15.40
CA SER A 122 -11.03 14.84 14.36
C SER A 122 -10.41 15.10 13.00
N GLU A 123 -11.19 14.92 11.93
CA GLU A 123 -10.78 15.21 10.54
C GLU A 123 -9.45 14.54 10.13
N LYS A 124 -9.23 13.31 10.59
CA LYS A 124 -7.99 12.56 10.32
C LYS A 124 -7.61 12.53 8.83
N PRO A 125 -8.53 12.26 7.87
CA PRO A 125 -8.17 12.22 6.46
C PRO A 125 -7.67 13.58 5.94
N TYR A 126 -8.33 14.68 6.32
CA TYR A 126 -7.94 16.03 5.91
C TYR A 126 -6.59 16.46 6.50
N ASN A 127 -6.36 16.14 7.78
CA ASN A 127 -5.09 16.43 8.44
C ASN A 127 -3.94 15.63 7.81
N ALA A 128 -4.16 14.35 7.47
CA ALA A 128 -3.18 13.54 6.76
C ALA A 128 -2.84 14.12 5.39
N PHE A 129 -3.85 14.48 4.60
CA PHE A 129 -3.65 15.14 3.31
C PHE A 129 -2.86 16.45 3.43
N THR A 130 -3.21 17.30 4.40
CA THR A 130 -2.54 18.59 4.64
C THR A 130 -1.09 18.38 5.05
N TYR A 131 -0.83 17.44 5.98
CA TYR A 131 0.51 17.08 6.40
C TYR A 131 1.35 16.58 5.22
N ILE A 132 0.82 15.65 4.43
CA ILE A 132 1.51 15.11 3.25
C ILE A 132 1.82 16.22 2.25
N SER A 133 0.84 17.06 1.92
CA SER A 133 1.02 18.16 0.95
C SER A 133 2.09 19.17 1.38
N ALA A 134 2.30 19.34 2.69
CA ALA A 134 3.31 20.26 3.23
C ALA A 134 4.71 19.63 3.37
N ASN A 135 4.82 18.30 3.50
CA ASN A 135 6.07 17.63 3.86
C ASN A 135 6.62 16.72 2.76
N TRP A 136 5.78 16.20 1.86
CA TRP A 136 6.20 15.35 0.74
C TRP A 136 6.32 16.20 -0.53
N THR A 137 7.40 15.98 -1.27
CA THR A 137 7.54 16.52 -2.63
C THR A 137 6.86 15.58 -3.63
N GLU A 138 6.96 15.87 -4.92
CA GLU A 138 6.49 14.96 -5.98
C GLU A 138 7.33 13.68 -6.10
N GLU A 139 8.46 13.60 -5.39
CA GLU A 139 9.42 12.49 -5.50
C GLU A 139 9.15 11.40 -4.46
N TRP A 140 9.27 10.14 -4.88
CA TRP A 140 9.18 8.94 -4.03
C TRP A 140 10.04 9.06 -2.76
N GLU A 141 11.22 9.67 -2.86
CA GLU A 141 12.16 9.72 -1.75
C GLU A 141 11.71 10.59 -0.59
N SER A 142 10.80 11.54 -0.81
CA SER A 142 10.28 12.44 0.23
C SER A 142 9.29 11.78 1.20
N ILE A 143 8.78 10.60 0.85
CA ILE A 143 7.81 9.86 1.66
C ILE A 143 8.46 9.37 2.96
N SER A 144 7.69 9.37 4.06
CA SER A 144 8.12 8.85 5.38
C SER A 144 8.81 7.48 5.23
N PRO A 145 10.03 7.28 5.77
CA PRO A 145 10.75 6.01 5.67
C PRO A 145 9.96 4.81 6.21
N HIS A 146 9.27 4.96 7.34
CA HIS A 146 8.47 3.88 7.92
C HIS A 146 7.29 3.52 7.02
N TRP A 147 6.63 4.52 6.44
CA TRP A 147 5.54 4.29 5.49
C TRP A 147 6.04 3.63 4.19
N LYS A 148 7.18 4.08 3.64
CA LYS A 148 7.83 3.45 2.48
C LYS A 148 8.08 1.96 2.70
N LEU A 149 8.52 1.56 3.89
CA LEU A 149 8.76 0.15 4.22
C LEU A 149 7.47 -0.68 4.16
N ILE A 150 6.38 -0.18 4.74
CA ILE A 150 5.07 -0.85 4.73
C ILE A 150 4.56 -0.99 3.29
N VAL A 151 4.56 0.10 2.53
CA VAL A 151 4.08 0.14 1.15
C VAL A 151 4.92 -0.75 0.24
N THR A 152 6.26 -0.71 0.37
CA THR A 152 7.16 -1.57 -0.41
C THR A 152 6.92 -3.05 -0.09
N ASN A 153 6.61 -3.39 1.16
CA ASN A 153 6.29 -4.77 1.53
C ASN A 153 4.94 -5.22 0.94
N VAL A 154 3.91 -4.37 1.03
CA VAL A 154 2.57 -4.65 0.48
C VAL A 154 2.64 -4.84 -1.04
N PHE A 155 3.35 -3.96 -1.74
CA PHE A 155 3.49 -3.97 -3.20
C PHE A 155 4.84 -4.57 -3.66
N LYS A 156 5.42 -5.50 -2.90
CA LYS A 156 6.76 -6.05 -3.16
C LYS A 156 6.96 -6.59 -4.58
N GLN A 157 5.91 -7.17 -5.15
CA GLN A 157 5.92 -7.69 -6.52
C GLN A 157 5.95 -6.56 -7.56
N SER A 158 5.27 -5.45 -7.29
CA SER A 158 5.30 -4.26 -8.15
C SER A 158 6.67 -3.57 -8.07
N PHE A 159 7.25 -3.47 -6.87
CA PHE A 159 8.59 -2.91 -6.67
C PHE A 159 9.71 -3.78 -7.25
N SER A 160 9.55 -5.11 -7.31
CA SER A 160 10.56 -5.96 -7.96
C SER A 160 10.70 -5.66 -9.46
N LEU A 161 9.63 -5.23 -10.13
CA LEU A 161 9.68 -4.76 -11.53
C LEU A 161 10.59 -3.54 -11.66
N TYR A 162 10.47 -2.58 -10.74
CA TYR A 162 11.30 -1.38 -10.71
C TYR A 162 12.78 -1.69 -10.52
N TYR A 163 13.11 -2.57 -9.57
CA TYR A 163 14.51 -2.94 -9.34
C TYR A 163 15.12 -3.73 -10.50
N CYS A 164 14.33 -4.58 -11.17
CA CYS A 164 14.75 -5.28 -12.38
C CYS A 164 15.04 -4.30 -13.53
N ASP A 165 14.14 -3.33 -13.74
CA ASP A 165 14.30 -2.31 -14.78
C ASP A 165 15.53 -1.41 -14.53
N ALA A 166 15.70 -0.94 -13.29
CA ALA A 166 16.87 -0.15 -12.90
C ALA A 166 18.19 -0.89 -13.15
N TRP A 167 18.23 -2.19 -12.84
CA TRP A 167 19.40 -3.03 -13.08
C TRP A 167 19.70 -3.20 -14.58
N ASN A 168 18.67 -3.45 -15.40
CA ASN A 168 18.80 -3.55 -16.86
C ASN A 168 19.31 -2.26 -17.50
N GLN A 169 18.83 -1.10 -17.04
CA GLN A 169 19.32 0.19 -17.51
C GLN A 169 20.80 0.43 -17.14
N GLN A 170 21.22 0.04 -15.94
CA GLN A 170 22.61 0.19 -15.50
C GLN A 170 23.56 -0.73 -16.27
N CYS A 171 23.17 -1.99 -16.51
CA CYS A 171 23.94 -2.91 -17.35
C CYS A 171 24.03 -2.44 -18.80
N SER A 172 22.94 -1.93 -19.38
CA SER A 172 22.93 -1.42 -20.76
C SER A 172 23.88 -0.22 -20.94
N LYS A 173 23.94 0.69 -19.97
CA LYS A 173 24.92 1.80 -19.97
C LYS A 173 26.37 1.29 -19.90
N HIS A 174 26.62 0.22 -19.14
CA HIS A 174 27.94 -0.38 -19.02
C HIS A 174 28.39 -1.08 -20.32
N VAL A 175 27.49 -1.83 -20.98
CA VAL A 175 27.77 -2.46 -22.28
C VAL A 175 28.04 -1.42 -23.36
N PHE A 176 27.29 -0.30 -23.37
CA PHE A 176 27.55 0.82 -24.27
C PHE A 176 28.93 1.46 -24.01
N TYR A 177 29.31 1.67 -22.75
CA TYR A 177 30.60 2.26 -22.40
C TYR A 177 31.79 1.38 -22.80
N VAL A 178 31.70 0.07 -22.52
CA VAL A 178 32.74 -0.91 -22.88
C VAL A 178 32.82 -1.09 -24.40
N GLY A 179 31.67 -1.12 -25.09
CA GLY A 179 31.62 -1.19 -26.56
C GLY A 179 32.22 0.04 -27.25
N PHE A 180 32.06 1.24 -26.67
CA PHE A 180 32.68 2.46 -27.18
C PHE A 180 34.19 2.50 -26.92
N TYR A 181 34.62 2.07 -25.72
CA TYR A 181 36.04 2.05 -25.34
C TYR A 181 36.85 1.05 -26.18
N LEU A 182 36.28 -0.13 -26.48
CA LEU A 182 36.92 -1.11 -27.35
C LEU A 182 36.98 -0.67 -28.82
N ARG A 183 35.99 0.08 -29.32
CA ARG A 183 36.03 0.68 -30.67
C ARG A 183 36.99 1.88 -30.78
N ALA A 184 37.22 2.61 -29.70
CA ALA A 184 38.13 3.75 -29.68
C ALA A 184 39.61 3.35 -29.64
N ASN A 185 39.94 2.21 -29.02
CA ASN A 185 41.32 1.70 -28.86
C ASN A 185 41.72 0.61 -29.87
N SER A 186 40.89 0.36 -30.90
CA SER A 186 41.16 -0.60 -31.98
C SER A 186 41.54 0.06 -33.32
N ARG A 187 42.09 1.28 -33.28
CA ARG A 187 42.66 1.98 -34.44
C ARG A 187 44.13 2.29 -34.24
#